data_AF-A0A4R1F064-F1
#
_entry.id   AF-A0A4R1F064-F1
#
_cell.length_a   1.000
_cell.length_b   1.000
_cell.length_c   1.000
_cell.angle_alpha   90.00
_cell.angle_beta   90.00
_cell.angle_gamma   90.00
#
_symmetry.space_group_name_H-M   'P 1'
#
loop_
_entity.id
_entity.type
_entity.pdbx_description
1 polymer ?
#
loop_
_entity_poly.entity_id
_entity_poly.type
_entity_poly.pdbx_seq_one_letter_code
_entity_poly.pdbx_strand_id
1 'polypeptide(L)'
;MESNENKDTTLADVISETLSDIEKNAPKLQNSIQQFHKLLDNCQNESEMQKFLEGSLYYLPGLRDLHNGVMEDTIVTKMPLGSDHITDFAFVSRNSMNMQYTLIEIEDPNKNIFTKGDQFSSYFNHALQQIKDWQLWFNKNGTYLDKSFNDIVNYRVDTSDDYKSFKAYLVYGRRSEINNRVRKDRWQNLEKSLGEELKVMSYDRLASNIECASSNTIDILTVFRHFESLKLRSYRKKTFYPKNI
;
A
#
# COMPACT_ATOMS: atom_id res chain seq x y z
N MET A 1 -24.11 46.88 -1.50
CA MET A 1 -23.67 46.16 -0.30
C MET A 1 -24.54 44.93 -0.20
N GLU A 2 -24.18 43.86 -0.91
CA GLU A 2 -24.81 42.56 -0.70
C GLU A 2 -23.97 41.84 0.36
N SER A 3 -24.57 41.66 1.53
CA SER A 3 -24.05 40.84 2.61
C SER A 3 -24.14 39.38 2.19
N ASN A 4 -22.99 38.75 1.97
CA ASN A 4 -22.88 37.30 1.85
C ASN A 4 -23.24 36.70 3.22
N GLU A 5 -24.47 36.23 3.38
CA GLU A 5 -24.84 35.32 4.46
C GLU A 5 -24.09 34.00 4.25
N ASN A 6 -22.96 33.85 4.91
CA ASN A 6 -22.44 32.52 5.20
C ASN A 6 -23.50 31.83 6.07
N LYS A 7 -24.22 30.86 5.50
CA LYS A 7 -24.99 29.90 6.28
C LYS A 7 -24.00 29.12 7.13
N ASP A 8 -23.90 29.47 8.41
CA ASP A 8 -23.13 28.70 9.38
C ASP A 8 -23.74 27.29 9.46
N THR A 9 -23.02 26.30 8.92
CA THR A 9 -23.35 24.88 9.08
C THR A 9 -23.40 24.57 10.57
N THR A 10 -24.55 24.09 11.06
CA THR A 10 -24.66 23.75 12.48
C THR A 10 -23.92 22.45 12.79
N LEU A 11 -23.54 22.24 14.06
CA LEU A 11 -22.96 20.96 14.48
C LEU A 11 -23.90 19.78 14.17
N ALA A 12 -25.22 19.99 14.23
CA ALA A 12 -26.21 18.98 13.89
C ALA A 12 -26.16 18.61 12.40
N ASP A 13 -25.97 19.60 11.51
CA ASP A 13 -25.84 19.36 10.07
C ASP A 13 -24.58 18.54 9.75
N VAL A 14 -23.45 18.88 10.37
CA VAL A 14 -22.19 18.12 10.21
C VAL A 14 -22.33 16.68 10.70
N ILE A 15 -22.98 16.47 11.86
CA ILE A 15 -23.23 15.13 12.40
C ILE A 15 -24.15 14.34 11.46
N SER A 16 -25.22 14.97 10.95
CA SER A 16 -26.16 14.30 10.06
C SER A 16 -25.52 13.89 8.73
N GLU A 17 -24.69 14.75 8.14
CA GLU A 17 -23.93 14.44 6.92
C GLU A 17 -22.95 13.29 7.17
N THR A 18 -22.24 13.35 8.28
CA THR A 18 -21.28 12.32 8.71
C THR A 18 -21.96 10.95 8.87
N LEU A 19 -23.12 10.90 9.54
CA LEU A 19 -23.90 9.67 9.71
C LEU A 19 -24.39 9.11 8.37
N SER A 20 -24.89 9.97 7.47
CA SER A 20 -25.29 9.58 6.12
C SER A 20 -24.14 8.94 5.33
N ASP A 21 -22.94 9.52 5.40
CA ASP A 21 -21.75 8.94 4.77
C ASP A 21 -21.41 7.55 5.34
N ILE A 22 -21.52 7.36 6.65
CA ILE A 22 -21.28 6.07 7.31
C ILE A 22 -22.29 5.04 6.84
N GLU A 23 -23.59 5.37 6.87
CA GLU A 23 -24.67 4.46 6.46
C GLU A 23 -24.52 4.00 5.01
N LYS A 24 -24.06 4.91 4.13
CA LYS A 24 -23.80 4.61 2.72
C LYS A 24 -22.59 3.71 2.50
N ASN A 25 -21.54 3.88 3.31
CA ASN A 25 -20.22 3.31 3.01
C ASN A 25 -19.91 2.04 3.81
N ALA A 26 -20.39 1.91 5.05
CA ALA A 26 -20.15 0.72 5.86
C ALA A 26 -20.59 -0.59 5.16
N PRO A 27 -21.76 -0.68 4.49
CA PRO A 27 -22.16 -1.90 3.78
C PRO A 27 -21.24 -2.22 2.59
N LYS A 28 -20.72 -1.20 1.88
CA LYS A 28 -19.78 -1.40 0.78
C LYS A 28 -18.47 -2.02 1.27
N LEU A 29 -17.96 -1.52 2.39
CA LEU A 29 -16.72 -2.05 2.99
C LEU A 29 -16.91 -3.50 3.41
N GLN A 30 -18.04 -3.79 4.07
CA GLN A 30 -18.35 -5.15 4.49
C GLN A 30 -18.44 -6.11 3.30
N ASN A 31 -19.09 -5.68 2.21
CA ASN A 31 -19.14 -6.47 0.98
C ASN A 31 -17.74 -6.67 0.37
N SER A 32 -16.89 -5.65 0.36
CA SER A 32 -15.52 -5.81 -0.11
C SER A 32 -14.70 -6.77 0.74
N ILE A 33 -14.84 -6.73 2.08
CA ILE A 33 -14.18 -7.68 2.99
C ILE A 33 -14.62 -9.12 2.66
N GLN A 34 -15.92 -9.34 2.44
CA GLN A 34 -16.43 -10.66 2.05
C GLN A 34 -15.89 -11.12 0.69
N GLN A 35 -15.81 -10.22 -0.29
CA GLN A 35 -15.22 -10.51 -1.59
C GLN A 35 -13.74 -10.85 -1.47
N PHE A 36 -13.00 -10.13 -0.63
CA PHE A 36 -11.58 -10.39 -0.40
C PHE A 36 -11.34 -11.76 0.24
N HIS A 37 -12.11 -12.14 1.26
CA HIS A 37 -12.01 -13.48 1.85
C HIS A 37 -12.36 -14.58 0.85
N LYS A 38 -13.44 -14.40 0.09
CA LYS A 38 -13.82 -15.34 -0.96
C LYS A 38 -12.72 -15.48 -2.01
N LEU A 39 -12.08 -14.37 -2.40
CA LEU A 39 -10.96 -14.39 -3.31
C LEU A 39 -9.79 -15.14 -2.68
N LEU A 40 -9.42 -14.87 -1.43
CA LEU A 40 -8.31 -15.55 -0.77
C LEU A 40 -8.49 -17.07 -0.68
N ASP A 41 -9.72 -17.56 -0.50
CA ASP A 41 -10.02 -18.99 -0.43
C ASP A 41 -10.02 -19.67 -1.81
N ASN A 42 -10.23 -18.90 -2.89
CA ASN A 42 -10.41 -19.44 -4.25
C ASN A 42 -9.41 -18.86 -5.27
N CYS A 43 -8.41 -18.10 -4.81
CA CYS A 43 -7.50 -17.35 -5.67
C CYS A 43 -6.74 -18.33 -6.55
N GLN A 44 -6.78 -18.15 -7.86
CA GLN A 44 -6.11 -19.08 -8.77
C GLN A 44 -4.64 -18.73 -9.00
N ASN A 45 -4.30 -17.46 -8.89
CA ASN A 45 -2.95 -16.94 -9.12
C ASN A 45 -2.83 -15.49 -8.61
N GLU A 46 -1.59 -15.00 -8.61
CA GLU A 46 -1.23 -13.62 -8.27
C GLU A 46 -1.95 -12.56 -9.11
N SER A 47 -2.26 -12.82 -10.39
CA SER A 47 -2.92 -11.82 -11.26
C SER A 47 -4.36 -11.52 -10.83
N GLU A 48 -5.10 -12.50 -10.30
CA GLU A 48 -6.43 -12.26 -9.74
C GLU A 48 -6.35 -11.36 -8.49
N MET A 49 -5.35 -11.61 -7.64
CA MET A 49 -5.12 -10.79 -6.45
C MET A 49 -4.68 -9.36 -6.82
N GLN A 50 -3.77 -9.22 -7.78
CA GLN A 50 -3.36 -7.92 -8.33
C GLN A 50 -4.58 -7.11 -8.80
N LYS A 51 -5.46 -7.71 -9.62
CA LYS A 51 -6.66 -7.03 -10.14
C LYS A 51 -7.60 -6.59 -9.01
N PHE A 52 -7.77 -7.41 -7.99
CA PHE A 52 -8.59 -7.05 -6.83
C PHE A 52 -8.00 -5.85 -6.09
N LEU A 53 -6.70 -5.89 -5.79
CA LEU A 53 -6.02 -4.80 -5.06
C LEU A 53 -5.96 -3.50 -5.88
N GLU A 54 -5.78 -3.59 -7.21
CA GLU A 54 -5.88 -2.44 -8.11
C GLU A 54 -7.26 -1.76 -8.06
N GLY A 55 -8.34 -2.53 -7.86
CA GLY A 55 -9.70 -2.02 -7.68
C GLY A 55 -10.02 -1.58 -6.24
N SER A 56 -9.22 -1.99 -5.26
CA SER A 56 -9.46 -1.80 -3.83
C SER A 56 -8.18 -1.36 -3.12
N LEU A 57 -7.64 -0.22 -3.54
CA LEU A 57 -6.32 0.27 -3.12
C LEU A 57 -6.17 0.45 -1.61
N TYR A 58 -7.27 0.68 -0.88
CA TYR A 58 -7.25 0.84 0.58
C TYR A 58 -6.78 -0.41 1.34
N TYR A 59 -6.73 -1.59 0.71
CA TYR A 59 -6.11 -2.78 1.30
C TYR A 59 -4.58 -2.71 1.33
N LEU A 60 -3.96 -1.85 0.52
CA LEU A 60 -2.52 -1.79 0.43
C LEU A 60 -1.90 -1.39 1.78
N PRO A 61 -0.82 -2.06 2.20
CA PRO A 61 -0.13 -1.69 3.43
C PRO A 61 0.60 -0.35 3.29
N GLY A 62 0.91 0.27 4.42
CA GLY A 62 1.73 1.48 4.48
C GLY A 62 1.03 2.80 4.13
N LEU A 63 -0.23 2.78 3.69
CA LEU A 63 -0.99 3.99 3.34
C LEU A 63 -1.09 5.00 4.49
N ARG A 64 -0.88 4.55 5.73
CA ARG A 64 -0.97 5.34 6.96
C ARG A 64 0.35 5.38 7.74
N ASP A 65 1.46 4.97 7.13
CA ASP A 65 2.78 5.02 7.77
C ASP A 65 3.16 6.46 8.14
N LEU A 66 2.77 7.43 7.30
CA LEU A 66 2.82 8.85 7.59
C LEU A 66 1.40 9.42 7.68
N HIS A 67 1.16 10.32 8.64
CA HIS A 67 -0.16 10.86 8.96
C HIS A 67 -0.84 11.63 7.82
N ASN A 68 -0.07 12.18 6.89
CA ASN A 68 -0.58 12.90 5.71
C ASN A 68 -1.01 11.98 4.57
N GLY A 69 -0.82 10.66 4.71
CA GLY A 69 -1.21 9.68 3.70
C GLY A 69 -0.40 9.80 2.40
N VAL A 70 -1.02 9.31 1.31
CA VAL A 70 -0.42 9.23 -0.01
C VAL A 70 -0.44 10.60 -0.68
N MET A 71 0.71 11.05 -1.16
CA MET A 71 0.86 12.32 -1.84
C MET A 71 0.11 12.34 -3.17
N GLU A 72 -0.68 13.38 -3.39
CA GLU A 72 -1.56 13.56 -4.56
C GLU A 72 -2.54 12.39 -4.79
N ASP A 73 -2.83 11.64 -3.72
CA ASP A 73 -3.67 10.43 -3.72
C ASP A 73 -3.29 9.45 -4.85
N THR A 74 -2.00 9.35 -5.22
CA THR A 74 -1.60 8.58 -6.40
C THR A 74 -0.77 7.35 -6.04
N ILE A 75 -1.26 6.18 -6.44
CA ILE A 75 -0.55 4.91 -6.41
C ILE A 75 -0.15 4.53 -7.82
N VAL A 76 1.10 4.14 -8.00
CA VAL A 76 1.64 3.66 -9.27
C VAL A 76 1.70 2.14 -9.24
N THR A 77 1.14 1.48 -10.24
CA THR A 77 1.32 0.03 -10.44
C THR A 77 2.38 -0.25 -11.50
N LYS A 78 3.09 -1.38 -11.32
CA LYS A 78 4.16 -1.84 -12.23
C LYS A 78 5.24 -0.78 -12.40
N MET A 79 5.68 -0.19 -11.29
CA MET A 79 6.72 0.84 -11.27
C MET A 79 8.10 0.19 -11.48
N PRO A 80 8.85 0.57 -12.53
CA PRO A 80 10.20 0.04 -12.74
C PRO A 80 11.21 0.68 -11.79
N LEU A 81 12.09 -0.14 -11.22
CA LEU A 81 13.28 0.28 -10.49
C LEU A 81 14.50 0.04 -11.39
N GLY A 82 14.79 1.01 -12.26
CA GLY A 82 15.82 0.85 -13.29
C GLY A 82 15.42 -0.21 -14.32
N SER A 83 16.36 -1.06 -14.73
CA SER A 83 16.14 -2.18 -15.65
C SER A 83 15.82 -3.51 -14.97
N ASP A 84 16.04 -3.59 -13.66
CA ASP A 84 16.27 -4.87 -13.00
C ASP A 84 15.03 -5.38 -12.26
N HIS A 85 14.14 -4.47 -11.86
CA HIS A 85 12.95 -4.83 -11.09
C HIS A 85 11.73 -4.00 -11.50
N ILE A 86 10.55 -4.58 -11.26
CA ILE A 86 9.25 -3.94 -11.40
C ILE A 86 8.49 -4.26 -10.12
N THR A 87 7.93 -3.25 -9.47
CA THR A 87 7.12 -3.42 -8.25
C THR A 87 5.65 -3.63 -8.61
N ASP A 88 4.86 -4.27 -7.75
CA ASP A 88 3.42 -4.36 -7.97
C ASP A 88 2.70 -3.04 -7.71
N PHE A 89 3.06 -2.39 -6.61
CA PHE A 89 2.60 -1.06 -6.27
C PHE A 89 3.74 -0.20 -5.73
N ALA A 90 3.60 1.10 -5.91
CA ALA A 90 4.53 2.08 -5.42
C ALA A 90 3.78 3.39 -5.15
N PHE A 91 4.05 4.04 -4.04
CA PHE A 91 3.52 5.38 -3.75
C PHE A 91 4.49 6.18 -2.90
N VAL A 92 4.20 7.48 -2.78
CA VAL A 92 4.96 8.39 -1.93
C VAL A 92 4.04 8.97 -0.88
N SER A 93 4.50 8.98 0.36
CA SER A 93 3.85 9.71 1.46
C SER A 93 4.79 10.80 1.96
N ARG A 94 4.23 11.93 2.40
CA ARG A 94 5.05 13.08 2.82
C ARG A 94 4.55 13.67 4.13
N ASN A 95 5.40 13.78 5.13
CA ASN A 95 5.17 14.65 6.30
C ASN A 95 6.07 15.90 6.22
N SER A 96 6.12 16.72 7.27
CA SER A 96 6.81 18.02 7.25
C SER A 96 8.26 17.98 6.78
N MET A 97 9.00 16.90 7.02
CA MET A 97 10.43 16.78 6.68
C MET A 97 10.83 15.43 6.08
N ASN A 98 9.89 14.50 5.91
CA ASN A 98 10.15 13.16 5.38
C ASN A 98 9.24 12.87 4.19
N MET A 99 9.87 12.52 3.08
CA MET A 99 9.26 11.98 1.89
C MET A 99 9.61 10.49 1.79
N GLN A 100 8.64 9.66 2.13
CA GLN A 100 8.79 8.21 2.16
C GLN A 100 8.33 7.60 0.84
N TYR A 101 9.22 6.81 0.23
CA TYR A 101 8.91 5.96 -0.91
C TYR A 101 8.49 4.59 -0.39
N THR A 102 7.24 4.22 -0.64
CA THR A 102 6.69 2.93 -0.24
C THR A 102 6.52 2.04 -1.47
N LEU A 103 7.22 0.91 -1.49
CA LEU A 103 7.12 -0.11 -2.52
C LEU A 103 6.41 -1.35 -1.95
N ILE A 104 5.59 -2.00 -2.76
CA ILE A 104 4.86 -3.19 -2.35
C ILE A 104 5.07 -4.27 -3.40
N GLU A 105 5.50 -5.44 -2.93
CA GLU A 105 5.46 -6.70 -3.67
C GLU A 105 4.32 -7.55 -3.11
N ILE A 106 3.53 -8.12 -4.00
CA ILE A 106 2.52 -9.12 -3.69
C ILE A 106 2.89 -10.41 -4.40
N GLU A 107 2.64 -11.53 -3.73
CA GLU A 107 2.94 -12.86 -4.28
C GLU A 107 1.68 -13.72 -4.25
N ASP A 108 1.64 -14.81 -5.01
CA ASP A 108 0.46 -15.70 -5.03
C ASP A 108 0.04 -16.10 -3.59
N PRO A 109 -1.23 -15.87 -3.18
CA PRO A 109 -1.72 -16.25 -1.86
C PRO A 109 -1.57 -17.74 -1.52
N ASN A 110 -1.45 -18.61 -2.53
CA ASN A 110 -1.33 -20.05 -2.38
C ASN A 110 0.12 -20.54 -2.35
N LYS A 111 1.12 -19.68 -2.61
CA LYS A 111 2.52 -20.08 -2.48
C LYS A 111 2.84 -20.29 -0.99
N ASN A 112 3.47 -21.43 -0.71
CA ASN A 112 3.78 -21.79 0.66
C ASN A 112 4.87 -20.89 1.25
N ILE A 113 4.60 -20.31 2.42
CA ILE A 113 5.60 -19.59 3.23
C ILE A 113 6.65 -20.58 3.75
N PHE A 114 6.20 -21.76 4.20
CA PHE A 114 7.07 -22.77 4.82
C PHE A 114 7.12 -24.08 4.03
N THR A 115 8.24 -24.77 4.12
CA THR A 115 8.37 -26.17 3.69
C THR A 115 7.71 -27.11 4.70
N LYS A 116 7.56 -28.38 4.33
CA LYS A 116 7.10 -29.45 5.26
C LYS A 116 8.02 -29.61 6.48
N GLY A 117 9.28 -29.18 6.40
CA GLY A 117 10.26 -29.19 7.50
C GLY A 117 10.31 -27.88 8.29
N ASP A 118 9.28 -27.04 8.20
CA ASP A 118 9.14 -25.78 8.93
C ASP A 118 10.26 -24.75 8.69
N GLN A 119 10.95 -24.86 7.55
CA GLN A 119 11.87 -23.83 7.05
C GLN A 119 11.13 -22.88 6.11
N PHE A 120 11.57 -21.63 5.97
CA PHE A 120 11.07 -20.77 4.89
C PHE A 120 11.30 -21.43 3.54
N SER A 121 10.30 -21.38 2.66
CA SER A 121 10.40 -21.95 1.32
C SER A 121 11.40 -21.18 0.47
N SER A 122 11.94 -21.81 -0.58
CA SER A 122 12.81 -21.11 -1.53
C SER A 122 12.08 -19.94 -2.19
N TYR A 123 10.81 -20.13 -2.58
CA TYR A 123 9.97 -19.09 -3.16
C TYR A 123 9.80 -17.88 -2.23
N PHE A 124 9.52 -18.11 -0.94
CA PHE A 124 9.42 -17.04 0.04
C PHE A 124 10.76 -16.32 0.23
N ASN A 125 11.87 -17.06 0.29
CA ASN A 125 13.21 -16.45 0.40
C ASN A 125 13.57 -15.62 -0.84
N HIS A 126 13.13 -16.02 -2.04
CA HIS A 126 13.33 -15.22 -3.26
C HIS A 126 12.55 -13.89 -3.20
N ALA A 127 11.27 -13.92 -2.85
CA ALA A 127 10.47 -12.70 -2.69
C ALA A 127 11.02 -11.79 -1.58
N LEU A 128 11.50 -12.38 -0.48
CA LEU A 128 12.17 -11.64 0.59
C LEU A 128 13.48 -10.99 0.11
N GLN A 129 14.25 -11.68 -0.73
CA GLN A 129 15.46 -11.13 -1.31
C GLN A 129 15.15 -9.97 -2.25
N GLN A 130 14.08 -10.06 -3.04
CA GLN A 130 13.64 -8.99 -3.94
C GLN A 130 13.39 -7.66 -3.21
N ILE A 131 12.66 -7.65 -2.09
CA ILE A 131 12.44 -6.41 -1.35
C ILE A 131 13.71 -5.86 -0.68
N LYS A 132 14.67 -6.74 -0.32
CA LYS A 132 15.99 -6.32 0.18
C LYS A 132 16.83 -5.69 -0.93
N ASP A 133 16.78 -6.27 -2.13
CA ASP A 133 17.47 -5.74 -3.30
C ASP A 133 16.92 -4.37 -3.69
N TRP A 134 15.61 -4.14 -3.52
CA TRP A 134 15.02 -2.81 -3.70
C TRP A 134 15.55 -1.77 -2.71
N GLN A 135 15.73 -2.14 -1.44
CA GLN A 135 16.34 -1.24 -0.45
C GLN A 135 17.78 -0.88 -0.85
N LEU A 136 18.57 -1.88 -1.26
CA LEU A 136 19.94 -1.67 -1.76
C LEU A 136 19.94 -0.78 -3.01
N TRP A 137 18.99 -1.01 -3.91
CA TRP A 137 18.81 -0.23 -5.12
C TRP A 137 18.42 1.21 -4.80
N PHE A 138 17.48 1.43 -3.88
CA PHE A 138 17.05 2.77 -3.44
C PHE A 138 18.21 3.56 -2.84
N ASN A 139 19.01 2.94 -1.98
CA ASN A 139 20.17 3.59 -1.37
C ASN A 139 21.19 4.10 -2.41
N LYS A 140 21.25 3.47 -3.59
CA LYS A 140 22.14 3.87 -4.69
C LYS A 140 21.47 4.80 -5.70
N ASN A 141 20.15 4.69 -5.88
CA ASN A 141 19.41 5.28 -7.00
C ASN A 141 18.19 6.11 -6.57
N GLY A 142 18.08 6.53 -5.30
CA GLY A 142 16.89 7.22 -4.78
C GLY A 142 16.49 8.47 -5.58
N THR A 143 17.46 9.19 -6.14
CA THR A 143 17.22 10.34 -7.03
C THR A 143 16.53 9.96 -8.35
N TYR A 144 16.79 8.78 -8.89
CA TYR A 144 16.07 8.25 -10.05
C TYR A 144 14.60 7.98 -9.71
N LEU A 145 14.35 7.40 -8.53
CA LEU A 145 13.00 7.10 -8.09
C LEU A 145 12.20 8.38 -7.86
N ASP A 146 12.81 9.39 -7.24
CA ASP A 146 12.24 10.72 -7.04
C ASP A 146 11.80 11.35 -8.37
N LYS A 147 12.70 11.39 -9.35
CA LYS A 147 12.40 11.89 -10.70
C LYS A 147 11.28 11.09 -11.37
N SER A 148 11.36 9.77 -11.30
CA SER A 148 10.39 8.88 -11.97
C SER A 148 8.99 9.06 -11.40
N PHE A 149 8.85 9.19 -10.07
CA PHE A 149 7.56 9.49 -9.46
C PHE A 149 7.10 10.91 -9.79
N ASN A 150 7.98 11.91 -9.74
CA ASN A 150 7.59 13.28 -10.09
C ASN A 150 7.06 13.38 -11.53
N ASP A 151 7.63 12.62 -12.48
CA ASP A 151 7.15 12.59 -13.87
C ASP A 151 5.72 12.02 -14.03
N ILE A 152 5.28 11.17 -13.08
CA ILE A 152 3.98 10.46 -13.09
C ILE A 152 2.94 11.19 -12.26
N VAL A 153 3.33 11.57 -11.04
CA VAL A 153 2.49 12.19 -10.01
C VAL A 153 2.42 13.71 -10.22
N ASN A 154 3.49 14.32 -10.73
CA ASN A 154 3.67 15.75 -10.91
C ASN A 154 3.46 16.50 -9.59
N TYR A 155 4.45 16.37 -8.70
CA TYR A 155 4.40 16.97 -7.38
C TYR A 155 4.19 18.48 -7.50
N ARG A 156 3.18 19.00 -6.79
CA ARG A 156 2.86 20.43 -6.79
C ARG A 156 3.65 21.22 -5.74
N VAL A 157 4.43 20.52 -4.93
CA VAL A 157 5.22 21.05 -3.82
C VAL A 157 6.70 20.79 -4.09
N ASP A 158 7.54 21.72 -3.63
CA ASP A 158 8.98 21.50 -3.62
C ASP A 158 9.33 20.46 -2.55
N THR A 159 10.13 19.47 -2.94
CA THR A 159 10.56 18.34 -2.10
C THR A 159 12.07 18.18 -2.10
N SER A 160 12.81 19.21 -2.54
CA SER A 160 14.28 19.17 -2.62
C SER A 160 14.94 18.96 -1.26
N ASP A 161 14.36 19.55 -0.21
CA ASP A 161 14.93 19.59 1.13
C ASP A 161 14.40 18.47 2.04
N ASP A 162 13.46 17.66 1.54
CA ASP A 162 12.90 16.56 2.30
C ASP A 162 13.92 15.43 2.49
N TYR A 163 13.96 14.85 3.70
CA TYR A 163 14.61 13.57 3.91
C TYR A 163 13.89 12.50 3.08
N LYS A 164 14.61 11.82 2.20
CA LYS A 164 14.06 10.75 1.34
C LYS A 164 14.23 9.41 2.07
N SER A 165 13.13 8.81 2.52
CA SER A 165 13.14 7.51 3.21
C SER A 165 12.51 6.40 2.37
N PHE A 166 12.78 5.15 2.76
CA PHE A 166 12.34 3.96 2.04
C PHE A 166 11.51 3.04 2.92
N LYS A 167 10.48 2.46 2.34
CA LYS A 167 9.67 1.40 2.92
C LYS A 167 9.36 0.35 1.87
N ALA A 168 9.49 -0.93 2.21
CA ALA A 168 9.01 -2.01 1.39
C ALA A 168 8.11 -2.97 2.17
N TYR A 169 7.02 -3.37 1.53
CA TYR A 169 6.10 -4.38 2.03
C TYR A 169 6.11 -5.60 1.11
N LEU A 170 6.28 -6.78 1.70
CA LEU A 170 6.03 -8.05 1.04
C LEU A 170 4.72 -8.66 1.59
N VAL A 171 3.74 -8.86 0.72
CA VAL A 171 2.49 -9.55 1.04
C VAL A 171 2.54 -10.95 0.46
N TYR A 172 2.63 -11.97 1.33
CA TYR A 172 2.90 -13.35 0.92
C TYR A 172 2.12 -14.37 1.75
N GLY A 173 1.43 -15.28 1.05
CA GLY A 173 0.82 -16.47 1.65
C GLY A 173 -0.24 -16.20 2.71
N ARG A 174 -0.63 -17.26 3.42
CA ARG A 174 -1.71 -17.25 4.42
C ARG A 174 -1.19 -17.37 5.85
N ARG A 175 -1.85 -16.67 6.80
CA ARG A 175 -1.56 -16.76 8.24
C ARG A 175 -1.76 -18.18 8.78
N SER A 176 -2.62 -18.98 8.16
CA SER A 176 -2.86 -20.39 8.50
C SER A 176 -1.62 -21.27 8.37
N GLU A 177 -0.58 -20.84 7.64
CA GLU A 177 0.71 -21.54 7.62
C GLU A 177 1.57 -21.28 8.85
N ILE A 178 1.36 -20.16 9.56
CA ILE A 178 2.09 -19.78 10.79
C ILE A 178 1.41 -20.45 12.01
N ASN A 179 1.20 -21.76 11.91
CA ASN A 179 0.28 -22.51 12.77
C ASN A 179 0.94 -23.27 13.94
N ASN A 180 2.27 -23.35 13.97
CA ASN A 180 3.00 -24.04 15.01
C ASN A 180 4.06 -23.13 15.66
N ARG A 181 4.61 -23.55 16.80
CA ARG A 181 5.58 -22.76 17.57
C ARG A 181 6.83 -22.43 16.76
N VAL A 182 7.40 -23.40 16.04
CA VAL A 182 8.63 -23.22 15.24
C VAL A 182 8.42 -22.16 14.16
N ARG A 183 7.30 -22.23 13.44
CA ARG A 183 6.95 -21.26 12.38
C ARG A 183 6.68 -19.87 12.94
N LYS A 184 6.00 -19.77 14.10
CA LYS A 184 5.79 -18.50 14.82
C LYS A 184 7.11 -17.86 15.25
N ASP A 185 8.01 -18.64 15.86
CA ASP A 185 9.32 -18.17 16.31
C ASP A 185 10.16 -17.69 15.11
N ARG A 186 10.14 -18.42 13.98
CA ARG A 186 10.80 -18.01 12.73
C ARG A 186 10.23 -16.73 12.15
N TRP A 187 8.91 -16.61 12.08
CA TRP A 187 8.26 -15.39 11.59
C TRP A 187 8.61 -14.19 12.46
N GLN A 188 8.55 -14.33 13.79
CA GLN A 188 8.90 -13.27 14.72
C GLN A 188 10.37 -12.86 14.60
N ASN A 189 11.28 -13.83 14.47
CA ASN A 189 12.71 -13.54 14.30
C ASN A 189 12.99 -12.86 12.96
N LEU A 190 12.29 -13.25 11.90
CA LEU A 190 12.35 -12.57 10.61
C LEU A 190 11.92 -11.10 10.74
N GLU A 191 10.75 -10.82 11.31
CA GLU A 191 10.25 -9.45 11.48
C GLU A 191 11.23 -8.58 12.28
N LYS A 192 11.85 -9.13 13.34
CA LYS A 192 12.88 -8.42 14.10
C LYS A 192 14.15 -8.14 13.28
N SER A 193 14.54 -9.07 12.40
CA SER A 193 15.76 -8.95 11.58
C SER A 193 15.65 -7.95 10.44
N LEU A 194 14.43 -7.62 10.01
CA LEU A 194 14.16 -6.78 8.83
C LEU A 194 14.21 -5.28 9.10
N GLY A 195 14.29 -4.86 10.36
CA GLY A 195 14.29 -3.45 10.72
C GLY A 195 12.94 -2.77 10.52
N GLU A 196 12.96 -1.45 10.35
CA GLU A 196 11.75 -0.65 10.21
C GLU A 196 11.33 -0.48 8.74
N GLU A 197 12.28 -0.50 7.82
CA GLU A 197 12.13 -0.23 6.39
C GLU A 197 11.46 -1.38 5.66
N LEU A 198 11.77 -2.63 6.06
CA LEU A 198 11.23 -3.82 5.42
C LEU A 198 10.17 -4.46 6.29
N LYS A 199 9.01 -4.76 5.72
CA LYS A 199 7.89 -5.43 6.39
C LYS A 199 7.38 -6.59 5.57
N VAL A 200 7.06 -7.68 6.25
CA VAL A 200 6.45 -8.86 5.64
C VAL A 200 5.12 -9.13 6.33
N MET A 201 4.11 -9.53 5.56
CA MET A 201 2.81 -9.90 6.09
C MET A 201 2.11 -10.93 5.22
N SER A 202 1.15 -11.64 5.82
CA SER A 202 0.21 -12.47 5.07
C SER A 202 -0.96 -11.63 4.56
N TYR A 203 -1.66 -12.15 3.56
CA TYR A 203 -2.90 -11.54 3.07
C TYR A 203 -3.98 -11.44 4.15
N ASP A 204 -4.04 -12.38 5.08
CA ASP A 204 -4.95 -12.33 6.23
C ASP A 204 -4.75 -11.07 7.07
N ARG A 205 -3.52 -10.54 7.15
CA ARG A 205 -3.24 -9.29 7.86
C ARG A 205 -3.86 -8.10 7.14
N LEU A 206 -3.87 -8.08 5.80
CA LEU A 206 -4.56 -7.03 5.04
C LEU A 206 -6.05 -7.04 5.35
N ALA A 207 -6.68 -8.22 5.36
CA ALA A 207 -8.09 -8.37 5.76
C ALA A 207 -8.33 -7.84 7.18
N SER A 208 -7.54 -8.31 8.15
CA SER A 208 -7.69 -7.90 9.54
C SER A 208 -7.49 -6.40 9.77
N ASN A 209 -6.61 -5.74 9.00
CA ASN A 209 -6.43 -4.28 9.09
C ASN A 209 -7.72 -3.54 8.68
N ILE A 210 -8.37 -3.99 7.61
CA ILE A 210 -9.62 -3.38 7.12
C ILE A 210 -10.81 -3.72 8.02
N GLU A 211 -10.89 -4.95 8.51
CA GLU A 211 -11.90 -5.36 9.49
C GLU A 211 -11.80 -4.53 10.77
N CYS A 212 -10.59 -4.29 11.28
CA CYS A 212 -10.36 -3.42 12.43
C CYS A 212 -10.85 -2.00 12.14
N ALA A 213 -10.48 -1.43 10.98
CA ALA A 213 -10.96 -0.11 10.56
C ALA A 213 -12.49 -0.05 10.38
N SER A 214 -13.13 -1.15 9.98
CA SER A 214 -14.58 -1.23 9.83
C SER A 214 -15.34 -1.28 11.18
N SER A 215 -14.65 -1.57 12.28
CA SER A 215 -15.24 -1.62 13.62
C SER A 215 -15.31 -0.26 14.33
N ASN A 216 -14.66 0.77 13.76
CA ASN A 216 -14.61 2.12 14.31
C ASN A 216 -15.16 3.15 13.30
N THR A 217 -16.18 3.89 13.70
CA THR A 217 -16.88 4.88 12.89
C THR A 217 -15.96 5.94 12.26
N ILE A 218 -14.95 6.41 12.99
CA ILE A 218 -13.98 7.41 12.49
C ILE A 218 -13.08 6.79 11.42
N ASP A 219 -12.73 5.52 11.59
CA ASP A 219 -11.86 4.81 10.66
C ASP A 219 -12.59 4.44 9.37
N ILE A 220 -13.90 4.12 9.42
CA ILE A 220 -14.74 3.96 8.22
C ILE A 220 -14.67 5.24 7.37
N LEU A 221 -14.95 6.40 7.96
CA LEU A 221 -14.92 7.66 7.23
C LEU A 221 -13.54 7.99 6.70
N THR A 222 -12.49 7.69 7.47
CA THR A 222 -11.12 7.89 7.00
C THR A 222 -10.81 6.95 5.82
N VAL A 223 -11.24 5.69 5.91
CA VAL A 223 -11.08 4.71 4.84
C VAL A 223 -11.78 5.20 3.57
N PHE A 224 -13.02 5.67 3.66
CA PHE A 224 -13.74 6.11 2.46
C PHE A 224 -13.30 7.48 1.95
N ARG A 225 -13.20 8.51 2.79
CA ARG A 225 -12.90 9.87 2.33
C ARG A 225 -11.46 10.02 1.81
N HIS A 226 -10.48 9.40 2.44
CA HIS A 226 -9.08 9.45 1.96
C HIS A 226 -8.76 8.39 0.91
N PHE A 227 -9.47 7.25 0.86
CA PHE A 227 -9.11 6.19 -0.07
C PHE A 227 -9.99 6.07 -1.31
N GLU A 228 -11.22 6.61 -1.34
CA GLU A 228 -11.95 6.78 -2.61
C GLU A 228 -11.27 7.81 -3.52
N SER A 229 -10.45 8.72 -2.98
CA SER A 229 -9.68 9.67 -3.79
C SER A 229 -8.41 9.05 -4.39
N LEU A 230 -7.98 7.86 -3.92
CA LEU A 230 -6.80 7.18 -4.45
C LEU A 230 -6.98 6.85 -5.93
N LYS A 231 -5.98 7.26 -6.71
CA LYS A 231 -5.90 7.08 -8.14
C LYS A 231 -4.82 6.06 -8.44
N LEU A 232 -5.19 5.02 -9.16
CA LEU A 232 -4.24 4.11 -9.76
C LEU A 232 -3.68 4.71 -11.06
N ARG A 233 -2.36 4.72 -11.19
CA ARG A 233 -1.67 5.04 -12.45
C ARG A 233 -0.80 3.87 -12.86
N SER A 234 -0.89 3.46 -14.12
CA SER A 234 0.13 2.58 -14.69
C SER A 234 1.36 3.41 -15.03
N TYR A 235 2.54 2.85 -14.78
CA TYR A 235 3.76 3.43 -15.34
C TYR A 235 3.68 3.42 -16.86
N ARG A 236 3.77 4.61 -17.48
CA ARG A 236 3.97 4.76 -18.92
C ARG A 236 5.27 5.52 -19.11
N LYS A 237 6.29 4.84 -19.66
CA LYS A 237 7.54 5.51 -20.03
C LYS A 237 7.20 6.62 -21.03
N LYS A 238 7.31 7.89 -20.64
CA LYS A 238 7.35 8.97 -21.63
C LYS A 238 8.61 8.70 -22.45
N THR A 239 8.48 8.39 -23.73
CA THR A 239 9.60 8.35 -24.66
C THR A 239 10.19 9.76 -24.75
N PHE A 240 11.10 10.08 -23.83
CA PHE A 240 12.05 11.17 -24.03
C PHE A 240 13.08 10.66 -25.05
N TYR A 241 12.79 10.87 -26.33
CA TYR A 241 13.87 10.98 -27.29
C TYR A 241 14.62 12.26 -26.94
N PRO A 242 15.93 12.22 -26.63
CA PRO A 242 16.70 13.44 -26.62
C PRO A 242 16.58 14.06 -28.02
N LYS A 243 16.11 15.31 -28.10
CA LYS A 243 16.33 16.09 -29.32
C LYS A 243 17.85 16.22 -29.45
N ASN A 244 18.43 15.51 -30.41
CA ASN A 244 19.77 15.78 -30.88
C ASN A 244 19.79 17.26 -31.30
N ILE A 245 20.55 18.07 -30.57
CA ILE A 245 21.04 19.38 -31.01
C ILE A 245 22.48 19.15 -31.46
#